data_AF-A0A9P6ZVN0-F1
#
_entry.id   AF-A0A9P6ZVN0-F1
#
_cell.length_a   1.000
_cell.length_b   1.000
_cell.length_c   1.000
_cell.angle_alpha   90.00
_cell.angle_beta   90.00
_cell.angle_gamma   90.00
#
_symmetry.space_group_name_H-M   'P 1'
#
loop_
_entity.id
_entity.type
_entity.pdbx_description
1 polymer ?
#
loop_
_entity_poly.entity_id
_entity_poly.type
_entity_poly.pdbx_seq_one_letter_code
_entity_poly.pdbx_strand_id
1 'polypeptide(L)'
;MVNWQDPQVIENWSALLVDITFAVLGLYGWSYINSFEVESALLRRRLPFRWQMVSYLTCRTFFLVTLILSAVTSITIPPPHIDCYHMLKFLAFSGNVVVACTSTNLVIRTWTIWKTNRFVRVFMALITLGHWFTLILDSKETQILPPSSESCGFMIVNPTYSAATSTYSESVNAQVWALSDL
;
A
#
# COMPACT_ATOMS: atom_id res chain seq x y z
N MET A 1 24.44 3.64 -21.75
CA MET A 1 23.19 3.48 -20.97
C MET A 1 23.43 2.41 -19.92
N VAL A 2 23.02 2.63 -18.68
CA VAL A 2 23.16 1.62 -17.61
C VAL A 2 22.29 0.41 -17.97
N ASN A 3 22.83 -0.80 -17.83
CA ASN A 3 22.04 -2.01 -18.02
C ASN A 3 21.23 -2.28 -16.74
N TRP A 4 19.95 -1.95 -16.77
CA TRP A 4 19.04 -2.15 -15.63
C TRP A 4 18.69 -3.62 -15.36
N GLN A 5 19.08 -4.53 -16.26
CA GLN A 5 18.91 -5.97 -16.08
C GLN A 5 20.17 -6.66 -15.55
N ASP A 6 21.23 -5.91 -15.24
CA ASP A 6 22.43 -6.46 -14.62
C ASP A 6 22.11 -6.95 -13.19
N PRO A 7 22.33 -8.23 -12.85
CA PRO A 7 22.04 -8.77 -11.53
C PRO A 7 22.72 -7.99 -10.39
N GLN A 8 23.92 -7.45 -10.61
CA GLN A 8 24.62 -6.66 -9.59
C GLN A 8 23.88 -5.37 -9.25
N VAL A 9 23.29 -4.73 -10.26
CA VAL A 9 22.52 -3.50 -10.08
C VAL A 9 21.24 -3.81 -9.30
N ILE A 10 20.54 -4.88 -9.66
CA ILE A 10 19.30 -5.32 -9.00
C ILE A 10 19.55 -5.66 -7.52
N GLU A 11 20.62 -6.38 -7.22
CA GLU A 11 21.00 -6.73 -5.85
C GLU A 11 21.27 -5.49 -5.00
N ASN A 12 22.06 -4.54 -5.52
CA ASN A 12 22.36 -3.29 -4.82
C ASN A 12 21.09 -2.46 -4.55
N TRP A 13 20.17 -2.37 -5.52
CA TRP A 13 18.89 -1.69 -5.32
C TRP A 13 18.00 -2.40 -4.30
N SER A 14 18.01 -3.74 -4.29
CA SER A 14 17.24 -4.51 -3.31
C SER A 14 17.75 -4.30 -1.88
N ALA A 15 19.08 -4.24 -1.69
CA ALA A 15 19.69 -3.94 -0.38
C ALA A 15 19.34 -2.52 0.10
N LEU A 16 19.46 -1.53 -0.79
CA LEU A 16 19.07 -0.14 -0.48
C LEU A 16 17.58 -0.03 -0.12
N LEU A 17 16.70 -0.78 -0.78
CA LEU A 17 15.28 -0.81 -0.48
C LEU A 17 15.01 -1.35 0.93
N VAL A 18 15.73 -2.40 1.34
CA VAL A 18 15.64 -2.97 2.69
C VAL A 18 16.05 -1.94 3.74
N ASP A 19 17.19 -1.26 3.54
CA ASP A 19 17.67 -0.22 4.45
C ASP A 19 16.69 0.94 4.59
N ILE A 20 16.13 1.42 3.46
CA ILE A 20 15.10 2.46 3.46
C ILE A 20 13.85 1.98 4.19
N THR A 21 13.45 0.73 4.00
CA THR A 21 12.28 0.15 4.67
C THR A 21 12.45 0.17 6.19
N PHE A 22 13.63 -0.19 6.71
CA PHE A 22 13.92 -0.10 8.14
C PHE A 22 13.95 1.34 8.65
N ALA A 23 14.52 2.28 7.89
CA ALA A 23 14.52 3.70 8.25
C ALA A 23 13.09 4.28 8.32
N VAL A 24 12.26 3.96 7.33
CA VAL A 24 10.84 4.38 7.29
C VAL A 24 10.04 3.71 8.40
N LEU A 25 10.27 2.42 8.67
CA LEU A 25 9.64 1.71 9.79
C LEU A 25 9.96 2.36 11.13
N GLY A 26 11.20 2.77 11.36
CA GLY A 26 11.60 3.48 12.57
C GLY A 26 10.91 4.85 12.71
N LEU A 27 10.98 5.68 11.66
CA LEU A 27 10.37 7.02 11.66
C LEU A 27 8.84 6.97 11.79
N TYR A 28 8.20 6.12 11.00
CA TYR A 28 6.75 5.99 10.98
C TYR A 28 6.24 5.27 12.23
N GLY A 29 6.96 4.24 12.70
CA GLY A 29 6.68 3.56 13.96
C GLY A 29 6.71 4.51 15.16
N TRP A 30 7.71 5.40 15.23
CA TRP A 30 7.77 6.45 16.25
C TRP A 30 6.56 7.39 16.21
N SER A 31 6.18 7.85 15.00
CA SER A 31 4.99 8.69 14.80
C SER A 31 3.70 7.97 15.22
N TYR A 32 3.61 6.67 14.95
CA TYR A 32 2.45 5.85 15.29
C TYR A 32 2.32 5.64 16.80
N ILE A 33 3.40 5.30 17.50
CA ILE A 33 3.40 5.13 18.96
C ILE A 33 2.91 6.40 19.65
N ASN A 34 3.43 7.57 19.24
CA ASN A 34 3.01 8.86 19.79
C ASN A 34 1.54 9.21 19.49
N SER A 35 0.97 8.66 18.41
CA SER A 35 -0.43 8.89 18.01
C SER A 35 -1.40 7.82 18.52
N PHE A 36 -0.90 6.77 19.17
CA PHE A 36 -1.67 5.57 19.49
C PHE A 36 -2.83 5.83 20.45
N GLU A 37 -2.67 6.77 21.38
CA GLU A 37 -3.72 7.15 22.33
C GLU A 37 -4.96 7.71 21.62
N VAL A 38 -4.75 8.54 20.59
CA VAL A 38 -5.83 9.15 19.81
C VAL A 38 -6.53 8.09 18.97
N GLU A 39 -5.78 7.21 18.32
CA GLU A 39 -6.34 6.18 17.43
C GLU A 39 -7.11 5.10 18.20
N SER A 40 -6.59 4.69 19.36
CA SER A 40 -7.30 3.76 20.23
C SER A 40 -8.59 4.38 20.81
N ALA A 41 -8.63 5.70 21.01
CA ALA A 41 -9.84 6.42 21.39
C ALA A 41 -10.87 6.49 20.23
N LEU A 42 -10.44 6.65 18.98
CA LEU A 42 -11.30 6.54 17.80
C LEU A 42 -11.89 5.12 17.69
N LEU A 43 -11.06 4.08 17.86
CA LEU A 43 -11.48 2.68 17.73
C LEU A 43 -12.48 2.28 18.83
N ARG A 44 -12.31 2.81 20.06
CA ARG A 44 -13.26 2.63 21.18
C ARG A 44 -14.55 3.46 21.06
N ARG A 45 -14.83 4.04 19.88
CA ARG A 45 -16.02 4.87 19.61
C ARG A 45 -16.21 6.06 20.57
N ARG A 46 -15.13 6.58 21.15
CA ARG A 46 -15.23 7.81 21.97
C ARG A 46 -15.42 9.07 21.12
N LEU A 47 -15.39 8.94 19.79
CA LEU A 47 -15.56 9.99 18.79
C LEU A 47 -16.67 9.61 17.79
N PRO A 48 -17.39 10.60 17.22
CA PRO A 48 -18.45 10.33 16.25
C PRO A 48 -17.90 9.66 14.99
N PHE A 49 -18.43 8.49 14.68
CA PHE A 49 -18.00 7.69 13.54
C PHE A 49 -18.34 8.40 12.22
N ARG A 50 -17.31 8.78 11.47
CA ARG A 50 -17.42 9.31 10.11
C ARG A 50 -16.80 8.28 9.16
N TRP A 51 -17.50 7.96 8.06
CA TRP A 51 -16.99 7.02 7.05
C TRP A 51 -15.57 7.38 6.56
N GLN A 52 -15.29 8.67 6.50
CA GLN A 52 -14.00 9.24 6.12
C GLN A 52 -12.84 8.83 7.05
N MET A 53 -13.13 8.58 8.33
CA MET A 53 -12.12 8.15 9.30
C MET A 53 -11.75 6.67 9.14
N VAL A 54 -12.62 5.86 8.52
CA VAL A 54 -12.37 4.43 8.30
C VAL A 54 -11.24 4.24 7.31
N SER A 55 -11.32 4.88 6.14
CA SER A 55 -10.28 4.78 5.12
C SER A 55 -8.92 5.29 5.62
N TYR A 56 -8.92 6.34 6.43
CA TYR A 56 -7.70 6.87 7.06
C TYR A 56 -7.07 5.85 8.03
N LEU A 57 -7.87 5.31 8.97
CA LEU A 57 -7.39 4.37 9.97
C LEU A 57 -6.95 3.04 9.34
N THR A 58 -7.69 2.56 8.33
CA THR A 58 -7.31 1.39 7.54
C THR A 58 -5.98 1.62 6.83
N CYS A 59 -5.80 2.76 6.15
CA CYS A 59 -4.53 3.07 5.49
C CYS A 59 -3.34 3.04 6.46
N ARG A 60 -3.50 3.67 7.62
CA ARG A 60 -2.46 3.81 8.65
C ARG A 60 -2.06 2.45 9.24
N THR A 61 -3.06 1.63 9.57
CA THR A 61 -2.82 0.29 10.15
C THR A 61 -2.23 -0.67 9.13
N PHE A 62 -2.75 -0.72 7.90
CA PHE A 62 -2.21 -1.58 6.85
C PHE A 62 -0.81 -1.16 6.40
N PHE A 63 -0.47 0.13 6.43
CA PHE A 63 0.87 0.60 6.10
C PHE A 63 1.89 0.14 7.15
N LEU A 64 1.57 0.27 8.44
CA LEU A 64 2.41 -0.31 9.50
C LEU A 64 2.59 -1.81 9.34
N VAL A 65 1.50 -2.56 9.13
CA VAL A 65 1.54 -4.01 8.95
C VAL A 65 2.44 -4.38 7.77
N THR A 66 2.34 -3.65 6.66
CA THR A 66 3.19 -3.85 5.47
C THR A 66 4.66 -3.60 5.76
N LEU A 67 5.00 -2.53 6.50
CA LEU A 67 6.39 -2.22 6.89
C LEU A 67 6.96 -3.27 7.87
N ILE A 68 6.15 -3.77 8.80
CA ILE A 68 6.58 -4.81 9.74
C ILE A 68 6.79 -6.13 8.99
N LEU A 69 5.87 -6.52 8.11
CA LEU A 69 5.98 -7.76 7.34
C LEU A 69 7.14 -7.73 6.34
N SER A 70 7.41 -6.59 5.72
CA SER A 70 8.60 -6.41 4.85
C SER A 70 9.90 -6.50 5.65
N ALA A 71 9.95 -5.94 6.87
CA ALA A 71 11.09 -6.13 7.76
C ALA A 71 11.27 -7.60 8.20
N VAL A 72 10.18 -8.30 8.53
CA VAL A 72 10.19 -9.71 8.94
C VAL A 72 10.56 -10.66 7.78
N THR A 73 10.19 -10.33 6.54
CA THR A 73 10.63 -11.11 5.37
C THR A 73 12.10 -10.90 5.03
N SER A 74 12.67 -9.75 5.41
CA SER A 74 14.07 -9.40 5.13
C SER A 74 15.08 -10.00 6.12
N ILE A 75 14.64 -10.49 7.27
CA ILE A 75 15.52 -11.17 8.24
C ILE A 75 15.80 -12.62 7.81
N THR A 76 17.07 -13.00 7.84
CA THR A 76 17.67 -14.23 7.24
C THR A 76 17.21 -15.55 7.88
N ILE A 77 16.42 -15.52 8.95
CA ILE A 77 16.02 -16.74 9.67
C ILE A 77 14.52 -16.71 9.94
N PRO A 78 13.67 -17.06 8.96
CA PRO A 78 12.29 -17.38 9.25
C PRO A 78 12.28 -18.63 10.16
N PRO A 79 11.60 -18.62 11.31
CA PRO A 79 11.43 -19.83 12.10
C PRO A 79 10.79 -20.94 11.23
N PRO A 80 11.09 -22.23 11.50
CA PRO A 80 10.76 -23.36 10.62
C PRO A 80 9.26 -23.62 10.39
N HIS A 81 8.38 -22.77 10.94
CA HIS A 81 6.94 -22.88 10.89
C HIS A 81 6.24 -21.69 10.20
N ILE A 82 6.97 -20.76 9.57
CA ILE A 82 6.34 -19.66 8.82
C ILE A 82 6.09 -20.08 7.38
N ASP A 83 4.82 -20.07 6.98
CA ASP A 83 4.42 -20.20 5.59
C ASP A 83 4.78 -18.92 4.80
N CYS A 84 6.00 -18.86 4.27
CA CYS A 84 6.48 -17.75 3.44
C CYS A 84 5.48 -17.39 2.32
N TYR A 85 4.84 -18.39 1.71
CA TYR A 85 3.85 -18.20 0.66
C TYR A 85 2.68 -17.30 1.09
N HIS A 86 2.06 -17.61 2.23
CA HIS A 86 0.92 -16.84 2.73
C HIS A 86 1.35 -15.45 3.21
N MET A 87 2.54 -15.35 3.81
CA MET A 87 3.08 -14.08 4.27
C MET A 87 3.38 -13.12 3.12
N LEU A 88 4.06 -13.57 2.06
CA LEU A 88 4.35 -12.79 0.86
C LEU A 88 3.07 -12.38 0.13
N LYS A 89 2.10 -13.29 0.01
CA LYS A 89 0.80 -12.98 -0.59
C LYS A 89 0.04 -11.93 0.21
N PHE A 90 0.08 -12.03 1.54
CA PHE A 90 -0.53 -11.05 2.43
C PHE A 90 0.20 -9.70 2.37
N LEU A 91 1.53 -9.69 2.24
CA LEU A 91 2.33 -8.48 2.06
C LEU A 91 1.97 -7.74 0.76
N ALA A 92 1.85 -8.45 -0.36
CA ALA A 92 1.38 -7.85 -1.62
C ALA A 92 -0.03 -7.27 -1.49
N PHE A 93 -0.93 -8.06 -0.88
CA PHE A 93 -2.30 -7.61 -0.63
C PHE A 93 -2.36 -6.37 0.26
N SER A 94 -1.62 -6.35 1.37
CA SER A 94 -1.61 -5.22 2.29
C SER A 94 -1.04 -3.96 1.65
N GLY A 95 0.02 -4.09 0.84
CA GLY A 95 0.56 -2.99 0.04
C GLY A 95 -0.47 -2.40 -0.92
N ASN A 96 -1.17 -3.25 -1.68
CA ASN A 96 -2.23 -2.82 -2.60
C ASN A 96 -3.39 -2.12 -1.86
N VAL A 97 -3.77 -2.60 -0.66
CA VAL A 97 -4.79 -1.94 0.17
C VAL A 97 -4.34 -0.54 0.62
N VAL A 98 -3.06 -0.37 0.99
CA VAL A 98 -2.52 0.96 1.37
C VAL A 98 -2.62 1.94 0.22
N VAL A 99 -2.26 1.52 -1.00
CA VAL A 99 -2.39 2.36 -2.20
C VAL A 99 -3.85 2.75 -2.42
N ALA A 100 -4.77 1.77 -2.41
CA ALA A 100 -6.20 2.02 -2.61
C ALA A 100 -6.79 2.98 -1.56
N CYS A 101 -6.43 2.80 -0.29
CA CYS A 101 -6.88 3.65 0.81
C CYS A 101 -6.31 5.08 0.70
N THR A 102 -5.06 5.24 0.30
CA THR A 102 -4.42 6.55 0.10
C THR A 102 -5.14 7.34 -0.98
N SER A 103 -5.38 6.73 -2.13
CA SER A 103 -6.15 7.33 -3.24
C SER A 103 -7.57 7.69 -2.79
N THR A 104 -8.22 6.82 -2.01
CA THR A 104 -9.57 7.08 -1.47
C THR A 104 -9.59 8.28 -0.51
N ASN A 105 -8.56 8.48 0.31
CA ASN A 105 -8.46 9.63 1.21
C ASN A 105 -8.37 10.96 0.42
N LEU A 106 -7.65 10.97 -0.71
CA LEU A 106 -7.61 12.12 -1.61
C LEU A 106 -8.98 12.42 -2.21
N VAL A 107 -9.70 11.39 -2.66
CA VAL A 107 -11.06 11.50 -3.22
C VAL A 107 -12.07 11.99 -2.17
N ILE A 108 -11.94 11.60 -0.92
CA ILE A 108 -12.82 12.09 0.16
C ILE A 108 -12.65 13.60 0.36
N ARG A 109 -11.42 14.11 0.24
CA ARG A 109 -11.15 15.55 0.36
C ARG A 109 -11.81 16.31 -0.78
N THR A 110 -11.66 15.85 -2.02
CA THR A 110 -12.31 16.49 -3.19
C THR A 110 -13.83 16.39 -3.14
N TRP A 111 -14.36 15.27 -2.65
CA TRP A 111 -15.79 15.09 -2.46
C TRP A 111 -16.42 16.14 -1.56
N THR A 112 -15.68 16.59 -0.53
CA THR A 112 -16.15 17.60 0.41
C THR A 112 -16.20 18.99 -0.24
N ILE A 113 -15.25 19.30 -1.13
CA ILE A 113 -15.21 20.56 -1.91
C ILE A 113 -16.38 20.58 -2.90
N TRP A 114 -16.55 19.51 -3.68
CA TRP A 114 -17.55 19.43 -4.75
C TRP A 114 -18.92 18.90 -4.30
N LYS A 115 -19.30 19.14 -3.03
CA LYS A 115 -20.53 18.58 -2.44
C LYS A 115 -21.81 18.90 -3.23
N THR A 116 -21.85 20.05 -3.88
CA THR A 116 -23.01 20.56 -4.63
C THR A 116 -23.18 19.90 -6.00
N ASN A 117 -22.10 19.44 -6.64
CA ASN A 117 -22.16 18.87 -7.99
C ASN A 117 -22.28 17.33 -7.94
N ARG A 118 -23.51 16.82 -8.20
CA ARG A 118 -23.78 15.37 -8.18
C ARG A 118 -23.01 14.62 -9.27
N PHE A 119 -22.71 15.24 -10.41
CA PHE A 119 -21.98 14.58 -11.49
C PHE A 119 -20.54 14.24 -11.08
N VAL A 120 -19.82 15.20 -10.49
CA VAL A 120 -18.46 15.02 -9.99
C VAL A 120 -18.41 13.94 -8.91
N ARG A 121 -19.42 13.89 -8.04
CA ARG A 121 -19.53 12.84 -7.02
C ARG A 121 -19.67 11.44 -7.62
N VAL A 122 -20.56 11.26 -8.60
CA VAL A 122 -20.73 9.94 -9.24
C VAL A 122 -19.45 9.53 -9.97
N PHE A 123 -18.81 10.46 -10.68
CA PHE A 123 -17.53 10.22 -11.34
C PHE A 123 -16.42 9.77 -10.38
N MET A 124 -16.29 10.46 -9.24
CA MET A 124 -15.33 10.10 -8.19
C MET A 124 -15.61 8.72 -7.56
N ALA A 125 -16.88 8.37 -7.38
CA ALA A 125 -17.26 7.05 -6.86
C ALA A 125 -16.91 5.93 -7.86
N LEU A 126 -17.12 6.15 -9.16
CA LEU A 126 -16.76 5.17 -10.19
C LEU A 126 -15.26 4.95 -10.30
N ILE A 127 -14.47 6.04 -10.25
CA ILE A 127 -12.99 5.95 -10.28
C ILE A 127 -12.46 5.18 -9.07
N THR A 128 -12.96 5.49 -7.86
CA THR A 128 -12.53 4.76 -6.66
C THR A 128 -12.88 3.28 -6.73
N LEU A 129 -14.10 2.92 -7.13
CA LEU A 129 -14.48 1.51 -7.32
C LEU A 129 -13.60 0.80 -8.37
N GLY A 130 -13.31 1.46 -9.49
CA GLY A 130 -12.40 0.93 -10.52
C GLY A 130 -11.00 0.69 -9.96
N HIS A 131 -10.47 1.64 -9.18
CA HIS A 131 -9.16 1.53 -8.55
C HIS A 131 -9.08 0.35 -7.58
N TRP A 132 -10.07 0.20 -6.68
CA TRP A 132 -10.16 -0.96 -5.79
C TRP A 132 -10.23 -2.28 -6.56
N PHE A 133 -11.00 -2.33 -7.65
CA PHE A 133 -11.11 -3.52 -8.48
C PHE A 133 -9.78 -3.92 -9.14
N THR A 134 -9.06 -2.97 -9.74
CA THR A 134 -7.77 -3.24 -10.39
C THR A 134 -6.72 -3.79 -9.42
N LEU A 135 -6.66 -3.25 -8.20
CA LEU A 135 -5.70 -3.67 -7.16
C LEU A 135 -6.05 -5.02 -6.55
N ILE A 136 -7.33 -5.35 -6.42
CA ILE A 136 -7.76 -6.70 -5.99
C ILE A 136 -7.39 -7.74 -7.05
N LEU A 137 -7.53 -7.42 -8.34
CA LEU A 137 -7.10 -8.32 -9.41
C LEU A 137 -5.58 -8.53 -9.40
N ASP A 138 -4.79 -7.48 -9.19
CA ASP A 138 -3.33 -7.57 -9.07
C ASP A 138 -2.89 -8.55 -7.96
N SER A 139 -3.55 -8.48 -6.80
CA SER A 139 -3.24 -9.38 -5.66
C SER A 139 -3.58 -10.86 -5.91
N LYS A 140 -4.39 -11.16 -6.93
CA LYS A 140 -4.74 -12.55 -7.30
C LYS A 140 -3.75 -13.16 -8.28
N GLU A 141 -3.22 -12.34 -9.19
CA GLU A 141 -2.32 -12.76 -10.28
C GLU A 141 -0.86 -12.91 -9.82
N THR A 142 -0.55 -12.51 -8.58
CA THR A 142 0.79 -12.58 -8.01
C THR A 142 1.24 -14.03 -7.84
N GLN A 143 2.28 -14.43 -8.59
CA GLN A 143 2.91 -15.75 -8.49
C GLN A 143 4.16 -15.67 -7.59
N ILE A 144 4.35 -16.68 -6.75
CA ILE A 144 5.45 -16.73 -5.77
C ILE A 144 6.36 -17.92 -6.14
N LEU A 145 7.67 -17.67 -6.24
CA LEU A 145 8.66 -18.72 -6.45
C LEU A 145 8.89 -19.52 -5.16
N PRO A 146 9.21 -20.83 -5.22
CA PRO A 146 9.56 -21.62 -4.04
C PRO A 146 10.67 -20.95 -3.21
N PRO A 147 10.59 -21.04 -1.86
CA PRO A 147 11.54 -20.39 -0.97
C PRO A 147 12.95 -20.96 -1.16
N SER A 148 13.95 -20.08 -1.18
CA SER A 148 15.36 -20.42 -0.95
C SER A 148 15.60 -20.65 0.54
N SER A 149 16.56 -21.50 0.90
CA SER A 149 16.81 -21.93 2.30
C SER A 149 17.22 -20.81 3.27
N GLU A 150 17.55 -19.61 2.79
CA GLU A 150 18.06 -18.49 3.59
C GLU A 150 17.14 -17.25 3.61
N SER A 151 16.05 -17.24 2.83
CA SER A 151 15.09 -16.13 2.80
C SER A 151 13.72 -16.54 2.24
N CYS A 152 12.65 -15.86 2.65
CA CYS A 152 11.39 -15.96 1.91
C CYS A 152 11.62 -15.38 0.49
N GLY A 153 11.35 -16.19 -0.54
CA GLY A 153 11.67 -15.88 -1.93
C GLY A 153 11.02 -14.59 -2.47
N PHE A 154 11.41 -14.18 -3.67
CA PHE A 154 10.90 -12.98 -4.32
C PHE A 154 9.55 -13.22 -5.01
N MET A 155 8.73 -12.17 -5.08
CA MET A 155 7.47 -12.19 -5.84
C MET A 155 7.78 -11.95 -7.32
N ILE A 156 7.29 -12.82 -8.19
CA ILE A 156 7.32 -12.57 -9.64
C ILE A 156 5.96 -11.98 -10.00
N VAL A 157 5.97 -10.69 -10.30
CA VAL A 157 4.82 -9.99 -10.88
C VAL A 157 4.99 -9.88 -12.38
N ASN A 158 3.88 -9.94 -13.12
CA ASN A 158 3.92 -9.61 -14.54
C ASN A 158 4.24 -8.11 -14.67
N PRO A 159 5.42 -7.74 -15.22
CA PRO A 159 5.88 -6.35 -15.20
C PRO A 159 4.94 -5.42 -15.97
N THR A 160 4.32 -5.93 -17.04
CA THR A 160 3.37 -5.16 -17.86
C THR A 160 2.12 -4.81 -17.08
N TYR A 161 1.57 -5.77 -16.33
CA TYR A 161 0.35 -5.58 -15.55
C TYR A 161 0.59 -4.68 -14.34
N SER A 162 1.71 -4.88 -13.63
CA SER A 162 2.11 -4.04 -12.50
C SER A 162 2.34 -2.59 -12.95
N ALA A 163 3.08 -2.38 -14.03
CA ALA A 163 3.31 -1.03 -14.58
C ALA A 163 2.01 -0.36 -15.04
N ALA A 164 1.10 -1.09 -15.68
CA ALA A 164 -0.20 -0.57 -16.09
C ALA A 164 -1.03 -0.12 -14.88
N THR A 165 -1.06 -0.95 -13.83
CA THR A 165 -1.81 -0.65 -12.59
C THR A 165 -1.24 0.56 -11.85
N SER A 166 0.10 0.65 -11.74
CA SER A 166 0.77 1.82 -11.16
C SER A 166 0.50 3.09 -11.96
N THR A 167 0.61 3.03 -13.29
CA THR A 167 0.37 4.19 -14.18
C THR A 167 -1.09 4.66 -14.06
N TYR A 168 -2.03 3.72 -14.02
CA TYR A 168 -3.45 4.03 -13.80
C TYR A 168 -3.67 4.72 -12.45
N SER A 169 -3.09 4.20 -11.36
CA SER A 169 -3.15 4.80 -10.02
C SER A 169 -2.67 6.25 -10.00
N GLU A 170 -1.50 6.52 -10.57
CA GLU A 170 -0.94 7.87 -10.63
C GLU A 170 -1.82 8.82 -11.46
N SER A 171 -2.36 8.35 -12.58
CA SER A 171 -3.25 9.16 -13.41
C SER A 171 -4.54 9.55 -12.69
N VAL A 172 -5.11 8.63 -11.91
CA VAL A 172 -6.30 8.87 -11.07
C VAL A 172 -5.97 9.90 -10.00
N ASN A 173 -4.85 9.71 -9.29
CA ASN A 173 -4.43 10.64 -8.24
C ASN A 173 -4.17 12.05 -8.78
N ALA A 174 -3.55 12.17 -9.97
CA ALA A 174 -3.34 13.45 -10.63
C ALA A 174 -4.66 14.15 -11.00
N GLN A 175 -5.65 13.43 -11.53
CA GLN A 175 -6.97 14.00 -11.85
C GLN A 175 -7.70 14.48 -10.59
N VAL A 176 -7.67 13.67 -9.52
CA VAL A 176 -8.29 14.04 -8.25
C VAL A 176 -7.59 15.25 -7.65
N TRP A 177 -6.26 15.32 -7.71
CA TRP A 177 -5.50 16.46 -7.23
C TRP A 177 -5.82 17.75 -8.00
N ALA A 178 -5.88 17.69 -9.33
CA ALA A 178 -6.26 18.84 -10.16
C ALA A 178 -7.67 19.37 -9.85
N LEU A 179 -8.61 18.49 -9.51
CA LEU A 179 -9.97 18.88 -9.09
C LEU A 179 -10.04 19.40 -7.65
N SER A 180 -8.98 19.19 -6.85
CA SER A 180 -8.91 19.69 -5.47
C SER A 180 -8.46 21.15 -5.37
N ASP A 181 -7.80 21.66 -6.41
CA ASP A 181 -7.26 23.02 -6.49
C ASP A 181 -8.18 24.03 -7.23
N LEU A 182 -9.28 23.54 -7.82
CA LEU A 182 -10.34 24.34 -8.48
C LEU A 182 -11.46 24.70 -7.50
#